data_AF-A0A447XB82-F1
#
_entry.id   AF-A0A447XB82-F1
#
_cell.length_a   1.000
_cell.length_b   1.000
_cell.length_c   1.000
_cell.angle_alpha   90.00
_cell.angle_beta   90.00
_cell.angle_gamma   90.00
#
_symmetry.space_group_name_H-M   'P 1'
#
loop_
_entity.id
_entity.type
_entity.pdbx_description
1 polymer ?
#
loop_
_entity_poly.entity_id
_entity_poly.type
_entity_poly.pdbx_seq_one_letter_code
_entity_poly.pdbx_strand_id
1 'polypeptide(L)'
;MILPMRTATNRAGRSTANTCITDFRLLSVGWGYSAITKLAARLDAALTTQLATNSTDGHLAWLVPLLEEYYDPMYRYQLEKKAEKIVFRGEWAEVAEWVKAW
;
A
#
# COMPACT_ATOMS: atom_id res chain seq x y z
N MET A 1 -13.26 -23.53 26.34
CA MET A 1 -13.98 -23.26 25.08
C MET A 1 -13.02 -22.53 24.15
N ILE A 2 -12.18 -23.29 23.44
CA ILE A 2 -11.18 -22.77 22.50
C ILE A 2 -11.55 -23.36 21.14
N LEU A 3 -11.99 -22.51 20.20
CA LEU A 3 -12.27 -22.95 18.83
C LEU A 3 -10.95 -23.30 18.12
N PRO A 4 -10.92 -24.36 17.29
CA PRO A 4 -9.72 -24.74 16.57
C PRO A 4 -9.46 -23.77 15.40
N MET A 5 -8.25 -23.22 15.35
CA MET A 5 -7.72 -22.57 14.16
C MET A 5 -7.67 -23.60 13.02
N ARG A 6 -8.58 -23.45 12.06
CA ARG A 6 -8.59 -24.24 10.82
C ARG A 6 -7.28 -23.97 10.06
N THR A 7 -6.50 -25.02 9.88
CA THR A 7 -5.49 -25.14 8.84
C THR A 7 -6.14 -24.95 7.46
N ALA A 8 -6.07 -23.74 6.90
CA ALA A 8 -6.42 -23.45 5.52
C ALA A 8 -5.15 -23.37 4.68
N THR A 9 -4.69 -24.54 4.26
CA THR A 9 -3.63 -24.76 3.27
C THR A 9 -3.91 -23.99 1.97
N ASN A 10 -2.98 -23.09 1.62
CA ASN A 10 -2.30 -23.05 0.31
C ASN A 10 -3.18 -23.20 -0.95
N ARG A 11 -3.91 -22.14 -1.34
CA ARG A 11 -4.26 -21.79 -2.75
C ARG A 11 -4.89 -20.40 -2.83
N ALA A 12 -5.68 -20.02 -1.83
CA ALA A 12 -6.39 -18.73 -1.79
C ALA A 12 -5.45 -17.53 -1.59
N GLY A 13 -4.46 -17.61 -0.70
CA GLY A 13 -3.55 -16.48 -0.41
C GLY A 13 -2.66 -16.05 -1.59
N ARG A 14 -2.25 -17.02 -2.43
CA ARG A 14 -1.48 -16.75 -3.65
C ARG A 14 -2.39 -16.17 -4.75
N SER A 15 -3.65 -16.61 -4.80
CA SER A 15 -4.66 -16.06 -5.71
C SER A 15 -5.06 -14.64 -5.33
N THR A 16 -5.25 -14.33 -4.05
CA THR A 16 -5.62 -12.96 -3.60
C THR A 16 -4.50 -11.96 -3.82
N ALA A 17 -3.24 -12.35 -3.57
CA ALA A 17 -2.09 -11.49 -3.85
C ALA A 17 -1.96 -11.15 -5.35
N ASN A 18 -2.16 -12.16 -6.21
CA ASN A 18 -2.11 -11.97 -7.65
C ASN A 18 -3.30 -11.13 -8.16
N THR A 19 -4.50 -11.30 -7.59
CA THR A 19 -5.68 -10.48 -7.93
C THR A 19 -5.49 -9.01 -7.54
N CYS A 20 -4.93 -8.73 -6.34
CA CYS A 20 -4.63 -7.36 -5.90
C CYS A 20 -3.60 -6.65 -6.80
N ILE A 21 -2.62 -7.39 -7.34
CA ILE A 21 -1.65 -6.84 -8.30
C ILE A 21 -2.26 -6.67 -9.70
N THR A 22 -3.11 -7.59 -10.15
CA THR A 22 -3.75 -7.44 -11.47
C THR A 22 -4.77 -6.30 -11.52
N ASP A 23 -5.48 -6.00 -10.43
CA ASP A 23 -6.31 -4.79 -10.36
C ASP A 23 -5.45 -3.52 -10.38
N PHE A 24 -4.26 -3.57 -9.77
CA PHE A 24 -3.30 -2.48 -9.83
C PHE A 24 -2.89 -2.13 -11.28
N ARG A 25 -2.91 -3.11 -12.19
CA ARG A 25 -2.58 -2.96 -13.62
C ARG A 25 -3.57 -2.09 -14.40
N LEU A 26 -4.82 -1.99 -13.94
CA LEU A 26 -5.86 -1.15 -14.57
C LEU A 26 -5.81 0.30 -14.07
N LEU A 27 -5.29 0.50 -12.87
CA LEU A 27 -5.29 1.78 -12.16
C LEU A 27 -4.06 2.66 -12.44
N SER A 28 -2.97 2.07 -12.95
CA SER A 28 -1.65 2.71 -13.08
C SER A 28 -1.20 2.86 -14.55
N VAL A 29 -2.07 3.45 -15.39
CA VAL A 29 -1.75 3.86 -16.78
C VAL A 29 -0.62 4.92 -16.74
N GLY A 30 0.64 4.48 -16.70
CA GLY A 30 1.82 5.34 -16.60
C GLY A 30 3.00 4.67 -15.88
N TRP A 31 2.74 3.74 -14.97
CA TRP A 31 3.77 2.91 -14.35
C TRP A 31 4.14 1.78 -15.31
N GLY A 32 5.30 1.89 -15.96
CA GLY A 32 5.74 0.92 -16.97
C GLY A 32 5.65 -0.54 -16.48
N TYR A 33 5.35 -1.46 -17.39
CA TYR A 33 5.17 -2.89 -17.11
C TYR A 33 6.28 -3.51 -16.23
N SER A 34 7.53 -3.07 -16.41
CA SER A 34 8.69 -3.53 -15.64
C SER A 34 8.68 -3.11 -14.16
N ALA A 35 8.05 -1.99 -13.81
CA ALA A 35 7.90 -1.57 -12.42
C ALA A 35 6.88 -2.47 -11.70
N ILE A 36 5.76 -2.77 -12.39
CA ILE A 36 4.71 -3.64 -11.87
C ILE A 36 5.23 -5.06 -11.63
N THR A 37 6.01 -5.63 -12.56
CA THR A 37 6.58 -6.97 -12.38
C THR A 37 7.59 -7.03 -11.23
N LYS A 38 8.39 -5.98 -11.03
CA LYS A 38 9.30 -5.87 -9.87
C LYS A 38 8.51 -5.81 -8.56
N LEU A 39 7.44 -5.04 -8.52
CA LEU A 39 6.58 -4.93 -7.35
C LEU A 39 5.94 -6.28 -7.00
N ALA A 40 5.44 -6.99 -8.01
CA ALA A 40 4.86 -8.33 -7.86
C ALA A 40 5.86 -9.32 -7.26
N ALA A 41 7.09 -9.34 -7.78
CA ALA A 41 8.14 -10.21 -7.27
C ALA A 41 8.49 -9.91 -5.79
N ARG A 42 8.47 -8.63 -5.38
CA ARG A 42 8.69 -8.24 -3.98
C ARG A 42 7.54 -8.68 -3.07
N LEU A 43 6.30 -8.60 -3.54
CA LEU A 43 5.15 -9.13 -2.79
C LEU A 43 5.24 -10.65 -2.60
N ASP A 44 5.59 -11.39 -3.65
CA ASP A 44 5.75 -12.85 -3.57
C ASP A 44 6.84 -13.26 -2.57
N ALA A 45 7.96 -12.52 -2.53
CA ALA A 45 9.03 -12.74 -1.55
C ALA A 45 8.57 -12.44 -0.12
N ALA A 46 7.81 -11.35 0.08
CA ALA A 46 7.26 -10.98 1.38
C ALA A 46 6.28 -12.04 1.91
N LEU A 47 5.37 -12.51 1.06
CA LEU A 47 4.41 -13.57 1.41
C LEU A 47 5.10 -14.88 1.75
N THR A 48 6.14 -15.25 1.00
CA THR A 48 6.94 -16.44 1.28
C THR A 48 7.59 -16.35 2.66
N THR A 49 8.14 -15.19 3.00
CA THR A 49 8.77 -14.93 4.31
C THR A 49 7.74 -14.97 5.43
N GLN A 50 6.59 -14.33 5.25
CA GLN A 50 5.50 -14.34 6.22
C GLN A 50 4.99 -15.75 6.49
N LEU A 51 4.82 -16.57 5.45
CA LEU A 51 4.38 -17.96 5.62
C LEU A 51 5.42 -18.82 6.36
N ALA A 52 6.71 -18.55 6.16
CA ALA A 52 7.79 -19.34 6.78
C ALA A 52 8.09 -18.92 8.23
N THR A 53 7.98 -17.62 8.53
CA THR A 53 8.52 -17.03 9.78
C THR A 53 7.48 -16.29 10.60
N ASN A 54 6.29 -16.06 10.05
CA ASN A 54 5.26 -15.19 10.58
C ASN A 54 5.67 -13.70 10.69
N SER A 55 6.84 -13.30 10.16
CA SER A 55 7.27 -11.90 10.07
C SER A 55 6.64 -11.20 8.86
N THR A 56 6.22 -9.96 9.06
CA THR A 56 5.64 -9.09 8.02
C THR A 56 6.61 -8.02 7.52
N ASP A 57 7.86 -8.02 7.99
CA ASP A 57 8.82 -6.94 7.72
C ASP A 57 9.11 -6.78 6.21
N GLY A 58 9.06 -7.88 5.46
CA GLY A 58 9.27 -7.88 4.01
C GLY A 58 8.21 -7.12 3.20
N HIS A 59 7.04 -6.81 3.78
CA HIS A 59 5.97 -6.12 3.05
C HIS A 59 6.31 -4.66 2.73
N LEU A 60 7.18 -4.03 3.50
CA LEU A 60 7.61 -2.65 3.23
C LEU A 60 8.32 -2.51 1.87
N ALA A 61 8.99 -3.57 1.40
CA ALA A 61 9.76 -3.56 0.16
C ALA A 61 8.91 -3.31 -1.10
N TRP A 62 7.63 -3.69 -1.08
CA TRP A 62 6.68 -3.38 -2.15
C TRP A 62 5.74 -2.24 -1.76
N LEU A 63 5.38 -2.10 -0.48
CA LEU A 63 4.41 -1.08 -0.06
C LEU A 63 4.94 0.35 -0.15
N VAL A 64 6.21 0.60 0.18
CA VAL A 64 6.83 1.94 0.09
C VAL A 64 6.82 2.49 -1.34
N PRO A 65 7.42 1.81 -2.34
CA PRO A 65 7.44 2.35 -3.70
C PRO A 65 6.03 2.47 -4.28
N LEU A 66 5.11 1.57 -3.90
CA LEU A 66 3.70 1.66 -4.27
C LEU A 66 3.06 2.97 -3.84
N LEU A 67 3.28 3.36 -2.59
CA LEU A 67 2.73 4.59 -2.05
C LEU A 67 3.38 5.81 -2.71
N GLU A 68 4.71 5.86 -2.74
CA GLU A 68 5.46 7.03 -3.22
C GLU A 68 5.28 7.33 -4.70
N GLU A 69 5.22 6.31 -5.56
CA GLU A 69 5.22 6.53 -7.00
C GLU A 69 3.77 6.64 -7.57
N TYR A 70 2.74 6.16 -6.86
CA TYR A 70 1.36 6.03 -7.40
C TYR A 70 0.35 6.79 -6.54
N TYR A 71 0.28 6.44 -5.25
CA TYR A 71 -0.69 7.08 -4.36
C TYR A 71 -0.31 8.53 -4.07
N ASP A 72 0.96 8.84 -3.85
CA ASP A 72 1.46 10.18 -3.55
C ASP A 72 1.17 11.20 -4.68
N PRO A 73 1.53 10.94 -5.95
CA PRO A 73 1.20 11.86 -7.05
C PRO A 73 -0.30 12.04 -7.24
N MET A 74 -1.07 10.96 -7.10
CA MET A 74 -2.52 11.01 -7.18
C MET A 74 -3.11 11.87 -6.04
N TYR A 75 -2.66 11.66 -4.80
CA TYR A 75 -3.11 12.45 -3.65
C TYR A 75 -2.72 13.92 -3.78
N ARG A 76 -1.49 14.21 -4.23
CA ARG A 76 -1.05 15.60 -4.52
C ARG A 76 -1.96 16.27 -5.53
N TYR A 77 -2.25 15.62 -6.65
CA TYR A 77 -3.16 16.14 -7.68
C TYR A 77 -4.58 16.40 -7.14
N GLN A 78 -5.12 15.47 -6.34
CA GLN A 78 -6.43 15.64 -5.74
C GLN A 78 -6.48 16.77 -4.71
N LEU A 79 -5.39 16.96 -3.94
CA LEU A 79 -5.25 18.05 -2.99
C LEU A 79 -5.15 19.39 -3.70
N GLU A 80 -4.41 19.48 -4.81
CA GLU A 80 -4.32 20.69 -5.64
C GLU A 80 -5.70 21.10 -6.17
N LYS A 81 -6.52 20.15 -6.64
CA LYS A 81 -7.90 20.43 -7.08
C LYS A 81 -8.82 20.94 -5.98
N LYS A 82 -8.49 20.69 -4.71
CA LYS A 82 -9.27 21.11 -3.55
C LYS A 82 -8.54 22.17 -2.74
N ALA A 83 -7.51 22.80 -3.31
CA ALA A 83 -6.64 23.74 -2.60
C ALA A 83 -7.44 24.90 -1.98
N GLU A 84 -8.51 25.35 -2.62
CA GLU A 84 -9.42 26.40 -2.13
C GLU A 84 -10.10 26.06 -0.79
N LYS A 85 -10.21 24.77 -0.44
CA LYS A 85 -10.81 24.30 0.83
C LYS A 85 -9.77 24.07 1.93
N ILE A 86 -8.48 24.20 1.62
CA ILE A 86 -7.41 23.96 2.58
C ILE A 86 -7.23 25.23 3.41
N VAL A 87 -7.69 25.19 4.67
CA VAL A 87 -7.58 26.32 5.60
C VAL A 87 -6.16 26.46 6.16
N PHE A 88 -5.41 25.35 6.24
CA PHE A 88 -4.04 25.32 6.73
C PHE A 88 -3.26 24.12 6.16
N ARG A 89 -1.96 24.32 5.90
CA ARG A 89 -1.01 23.29 5.42
C ARG A 89 0.36 23.55 6.07
N GLY A 90 0.94 22.51 6.66
CA GLY A 90 2.27 22.55 7.28
C GLY A 90 2.73 21.16 7.67
N GLU A 91 3.89 21.06 8.32
CA GLU A 91 4.37 19.81 8.91
C GLU A 91 3.44 19.32 10.01
N TRP A 92 3.58 18.04 10.39
CA TRP A 92 2.72 17.41 11.40
C TRP A 92 2.60 18.25 12.67
N ALA A 93 3.72 18.79 13.17
CA ALA A 93 3.74 19.62 14.38
C ALA A 93 2.95 20.93 14.21
N GLU A 94 3.09 21.59 13.06
CA GLU A 94 2.39 22.85 12.77
C GLU A 94 0.88 22.63 12.63
N VAL A 95 0.47 21.54 11.97
CA VAL A 95 -0.94 21.16 11.83
C VAL A 95 -1.53 20.79 13.19
N ALA A 96 -0.78 20.06 14.03
CA ALA A 96 -1.23 19.69 15.37
C ALA A 96 -1.46 20.92 16.26
N GLU A 97 -0.56 21.91 16.20
CA GLU A 97 -0.75 23.17 16.91
C GLU A 97 -1.92 23.99 16.34
N TRP A 98 -2.05 24.07 15.02
CA TRP A 98 -3.17 24.76 14.37
C TRP A 98 -4.53 24.18 14.78
N VAL A 99 -4.68 22.85 14.79
CA VAL A 99 -5.92 22.17 15.22
C VAL A 99 -6.24 22.43 16.69
N LYS A 100 -5.24 22.53 17.57
CA LYS A 100 -5.48 22.88 18.98
C LYS A 100 -5.97 24.31 19.17
N ALA A 101 -5.57 25.21 18.27
CA ALA A 101 -5.94 26.62 18.28
C ALA A 101 -7.25 26.92 17.52
N TRP A 102 -7.88 25.90 16.91
CA TRP A 102 -9.06 26.03 16.07
C TRP A 102 -10.37 25.75 16.81
#